data_AF-A0A5C5CFU9-F1
#
_entry.id   AF-A0A5C5CFU9-F1
#
_cell.length_a   1.000
_cell.length_b   1.000
_cell.length_c   1.000
_cell.angle_alpha   90.00
_cell.angle_beta   90.00
_cell.angle_gamma   90.00
#
_symmetry.space_group_name_H-M   'P 1'
#
loop_
_entity.id
_entity.type
_entity.pdbx_description
1 polymer ?
#
loop_
_entity_poly.entity_id
_entity_poly.type
_entity_poly.pdbx_seq_one_letter_code
_entity_poly.pdbx_strand_id
1 'polypeptide(L)' 'MKHPEVASEEEQEEYLQVLIPASTKRELDIRSAETREPLRMVVLRALDAYGFAVPPESISDRRRKRRS' A
#
# COMPACT_ATOMS: atom_id res chain seq x y z
N MET A 1 2.57 33.30 14.97
CA MET A 1 3.56 32.30 14.49
C MET A 1 2.76 31.15 13.91
N LYS A 2 2.93 30.82 12.62
CA LYS A 2 2.30 29.64 12.02
C LYS A 2 3.02 28.43 12.62
N HIS A 3 2.34 27.66 13.45
CA HIS A 3 2.83 26.33 13.80
C HIS A 3 2.94 25.53 12.49
N PRO A 4 4.06 24.85 12.22
CA PRO A 4 4.08 23.90 11.13
C PRO A 4 3.00 22.86 11.47
N GLU A 5 2.06 22.69 10.57
CA GLU A 5 1.10 21.61 10.57
C GLU A 5 1.93 20.33 10.42
N VAL A 6 2.30 19.74 11.56
CA VAL A 6 2.97 18.45 11.60
C VAL A 6 1.91 17.47 11.11
N ALA A 7 2.01 17.05 9.86
CA ALA A 7 1.22 15.93 9.35
C ALA A 7 1.34 14.81 10.39
N SER A 8 0.21 14.40 10.95
CA SER A 8 0.16 13.34 11.96
C SER A 8 0.93 12.12 11.45
N GLU A 9 1.59 11.38 12.34
CA GLU A 9 2.35 10.16 12.00
C GLU A 9 1.52 9.17 11.15
N GLU A 10 0.19 9.22 11.26
CA GLU A 10 -0.80 8.45 10.48
C GLU A 10 -0.85 8.80 8.97
N GLU A 11 -0.33 9.95 8.54
CA GLU A 11 -0.34 10.40 7.14
C GLU A 11 0.99 10.16 6.40
N GLN A 12 2.04 9.79 7.12
CA GLN A 12 3.37 9.64 6.54
C GLN A 12 3.54 8.23 5.94
N GLU A 13 3.52 8.14 4.61
CA GLU A 13 3.81 6.87 3.93
C GLU A 13 5.31 6.57 3.94
N GLU A 14 5.65 5.34 4.31
CA GLU A 14 7.01 4.83 4.28
C GLU A 14 7.18 3.71 3.24
N TYR A 15 8.40 3.59 2.70
CA TYR A 15 8.74 2.54 1.74
C TYR A 15 9.16 1.26 2.47
N LEU A 16 8.49 0.15 2.16
CA LEU A 16 8.91 -1.19 2.56
C LEU A 16 9.80 -1.81 1.47
N GLN A 17 11.09 -1.99 1.76
CA GLN A 17 12.02 -2.74 0.91
C GLN A 17 12.37 -4.07 1.59
N VAL A 18 12.04 -5.19 0.94
CA VAL A 18 12.31 -6.53 1.45
C VAL A 18 12.83 -7.44 0.34
N LEU A 19 13.69 -8.38 0.69
CA LEU A 19 14.10 -9.46 -0.21
C LEU A 19 13.10 -10.61 -0.10
N ILE A 20 12.52 -11.01 -1.23
CA ILE A 20 11.55 -12.11 -1.31
C ILE A 20 11.97 -13.12 -2.37
N PRO A 21 11.50 -14.38 -2.29
CA PRO A 21 11.69 -15.34 -3.36
C PRO A 21 11.13 -14.83 -4.70
N ALA A 22 11.81 -15.16 -5.79
CA ALA A 22 11.39 -14.75 -7.14
C ALA A 22 9.99 -15.27 -7.51
N SER A 23 9.62 -16.47 -7.03
CA SER A 23 8.29 -17.04 -7.20
C SER A 23 7.21 -16.19 -6.53
N THR A 24 7.45 -15.73 -5.31
CA THR A 24 6.53 -14.86 -4.57
C THR A 24 6.35 -13.51 -5.28
N LYS A 25 7.43 -12.90 -5.78
CA LYS A 25 7.33 -11.66 -6.57
C LYS A 25 6.46 -11.86 -7.81
N ARG A 26 6.69 -12.94 -8.55
CA ARG A 26 5.91 -13.27 -9.75
C ARG A 26 4.43 -13.47 -9.44
N GLU A 27 4.10 -14.13 -8.34
CA GLU A 27 2.72 -14.32 -7.90
C GLU A 27 2.04 -12.99 -7.57
N LEU A 28 2.73 -12.09 -6.86
CA LEU A 28 2.22 -10.74 -6.59
C LEU A 28 1.95 -9.95 -7.88
N ASP A 29 2.85 -10.04 -8.86
CA ASP A 29 2.69 -9.39 -10.17
C ASP A 29 1.49 -9.94 -10.95
N ILE A 30 1.31 -11.27 -10.97
CA ILE A 30 0.15 -11.93 -11.60
C ILE A 30 -1.15 -11.46 -10.93
N ARG A 31 -1.20 -11.50 -9.60
CA ARG A 31 -2.40 -11.15 -8.85
C ARG A 31 -2.79 -9.68 -9.02
N SER A 32 -1.80 -8.78 -9.09
CA SER A 32 -2.01 -7.37 -9.43
C SER A 32 -2.62 -7.20 -10.83
N ALA A 33 -2.14 -7.97 -11.82
CA ALA A 33 -2.65 -7.91 -13.18
C ALA A 33 -4.09 -8.47 -13.30
N GLU A 34 -4.37 -9.62 -12.69
CA GLU A 34 -5.69 -10.28 -12.73
C GLU A 34 -6.78 -9.43 -12.06
N THR A 35 -6.46 -8.83 -10.91
CA THR A 35 -7.42 -8.03 -10.12
C THR A 35 -7.54 -6.58 -10.60
N ARG A 36 -6.64 -6.13 -11.50
CA ARG A 36 -6.46 -4.72 -11.89
C ARG A 36 -6.18 -3.79 -10.71
N GLU A 37 -5.70 -4.32 -9.59
CA GLU A 37 -5.31 -3.56 -8.41
C GLU A 37 -3.83 -3.18 -8.48
N PRO A 38 -3.41 -2.01 -7.95
CA PRO A 38 -1.98 -1.73 -7.78
C PRO A 38 -1.33 -2.78 -6.85
N LEU A 39 -0.09 -3.16 -7.15
CA LEU A 39 0.73 -4.04 -6.29
C LEU A 39 0.68 -3.65 -4.81
N ARG A 40 0.71 -2.34 -4.51
CA ARG A 40 0.56 -1.80 -3.15
C ARG A 40 -0.70 -2.33 -2.45
N MET A 41 -1.86 -2.37 -3.12
CA MET A 41 -3.08 -2.87 -2.48
C MET A 41 -3.02 -4.37 -2.25
N VAL A 42 -2.47 -5.14 -3.18
CA VAL A 42 -2.27 -6.59 -3.00
C VAL A 42 -1.41 -6.86 -1.76
N VAL A 43 -0.31 -6.11 -1.62
CA VAL A 43 0.58 -6.22 -0.45
C VAL A 43 -0.12 -5.79 0.84
N LEU A 44 -0.80 -4.64 0.86
CA LEU A 44 -1.50 -4.15 2.05
C LEU A 44 -2.61 -5.10 2.50
N ARG A 45 -3.38 -5.68 1.57
CA ARG A 45 -4.38 -6.71 1.90
C ARG A 45 -3.73 -7.98 2.46
N ALA A 46 -2.57 -8.37 1.95
CA ALA A 46 -1.85 -9.54 2.46
C ALA A 46 -1.31 -9.28 3.88
N LEU A 47 -0.83 -8.07 4.17
CA LEU A 47 -0.39 -7.67 5.51
C LEU A 47 -1.56 -7.62 6.50
N ASP A 48 -2.70 -7.05 6.10
CA ASP A 48 -3.93 -7.05 6.88
C ASP A 48 -4.40 -8.48 7.20
N ALA A 49 -4.46 -9.34 6.18
CA ALA A 49 -4.83 -10.75 6.35
C ALA A 49 -3.84 -11.55 7.22
N TYR A 50 -2.58 -11.14 7.29
CA TYR A 50 -1.58 -11.72 8.19
C TYR A 50 -1.72 -11.21 9.64
N GLY A 51 -2.40 -10.08 9.86
CA GLY A 51 -2.68 -9.50 11.17
C GLY A 51 -1.95 -8.20 11.48
N PHE A 52 -1.32 -7.55 10.50
CA PHE A 52 -0.79 -6.20 10.70
C PHE A 52 -1.93 -5.17 10.73
N ALA A 53 -1.78 -4.13 11.55
CA ALA A 53 -2.70 -3.00 11.53
C ALA A 53 -2.48 -2.19 10.23
N VAL A 54 -3.38 -2.38 9.27
CA VAL A 54 -3.41 -1.62 8.02
C VAL A 54 -4.67 -0.74 8.02
N PRO A 55 -4.53 0.59 8.01
CA PRO A 55 -5.70 1.45 7.99
C PRO A 55 -6.57 1.20 6.74
N PRO A 56 -7.90 1.01 6.84
CA PRO A 56 -8.75 0.64 5.71
C PRO A 56 -8.70 1.64 4.54
N GLU A 57 -8.57 2.93 4.84
CA GLU A 57 -8.43 4.02 3.87
C GLU A 57 -7.10 3.95 3.09
N SER A 58 -6.09 3.26 3.63
CA SER A 58 -4.85 2.97 2.93
C SER A 58 -5.02 1.89 1.86
N ILE A 59 -6.02 1.02 1.96
CA ILE A 59 -6.36 0.01 0.94
C ILE A 59 -7.28 0.63 -0.12
N SER A 60 -6.77 1.65 -0.81
CA SER A 60 -7.50 2.36 -1.87
C SER A 60 -6.59 2.69 -3.06
N ASP A 61 -7.15 2.63 -4.28
CA ASP A 61 -6.41 2.96 -5.50
C ASP A 61 -6.24 4.49 -5.63
N ARG A 62 -5.08 4.97 -5.17
CA ARG A 62 -4.71 6.38 -5.24
C ARG A 62 -4.54 6.92 -6.67
N ARG A 63 -4.44 6.06 -7.70
CA ARG A 63 -4.38 6.53 -9.10
C ARG A 63 -5.65 7.27 -9.50
N ARG A 64 -6.80 6.92 -8.91
CA ARG A 64 -8.07 7.62 -9.15
C ARG A 64 -8.09 9.01 -8.52
N LYS A 65 -7.47 9.20 -7.36
CA LYS A 65 -7.48 10.46 -6.59
C LYS A 65 -6.64 11.57 -7.23
N ARG A 66 -5.68 11.24 -8.11
CA ARG A 66 -4.83 12.20 -8.83
C ARG A 66 -5.45 12.76 -10.12
N ARG A 67 -6.62 12.27 -10.55
CA ARG A 67 -7.30 12.70 -11.80
C ARG A 67 -8.55 13.56 -11.56
N SER A 68 -8.87 13.89 -10.31
CA SER A 68 -9.96 14.81 -9.94
C SER A 68 -9.45 16.20 -9.67
#